data_AF-A0A2N6FLQ5-F1
#
_entry.id   AF-A0A2N6FLQ5-F1
#
_cell.length_a   1.000
_cell.length_b   1.000
_cell.length_c   1.000
_cell.angle_alpha   90.00
_cell.angle_beta   90.00
_cell.angle_gamma   90.00
#
_symmetry.space_group_name_H-M   'P 1'
#
loop_
_entity.id
_entity.type
_entity.pdbx_description
1 polymer ?
#
loop_
_entity_poly.entity_id
_entity_poly.type
_entity_poly.pdbx_seq_one_letter_code
_entity_poly.pdbx_strand_id
1 'polypeptide(L)'
;MNNFFFKKVLKTQEGLVLLLSISMTMCLIAFIVSYYYLDSIFANKVVGIFFTNIFVGRVPALSLGYAAGLSHLEVISLNIISEMILVTLLYSLFVFSYKGILKIKSLEDFFKKIEEKKEKHRESFHKYGRFGLFIFVFIPFWMTGPIVGSIIGFLIGMKHLTVIFTVFIAIIVSMTLWGLFLQEIIDFLIGFDV
;
A
#
# COMPACT_ATOMS: atom_id res chain seq x y z
N MET A 1 14.28 -4.42 29.68
CA MET A 1 13.12 -5.05 29.01
C MET A 1 13.07 -4.81 27.48
N ASN A 2 13.77 -3.82 26.92
CA ASN A 2 13.62 -3.41 25.51
C ASN A 2 14.34 -4.29 24.45
N ASN A 3 15.52 -4.86 24.74
CA ASN A 3 16.29 -5.56 23.69
C ASN A 3 15.73 -6.96 23.32
N PHE A 4 15.03 -7.63 24.22
CA PHE A 4 14.52 -8.97 23.99
C PHE A 4 13.23 -8.96 23.13
N PHE A 5 12.31 -8.03 23.42
CA PHE A 5 11.08 -7.85 22.65
C PHE A 5 11.39 -7.42 21.21
N PHE A 6 12.30 -6.46 21.03
CA PHE A 6 12.70 -5.98 19.71
C PHE A 6 13.36 -7.07 18.87
N LYS A 7 14.27 -7.87 19.47
CA LYS A 7 14.87 -9.03 18.80
C LYS A 7 13.86 -10.12 18.44
N LYS A 8 12.76 -10.25 19.20
CA LYS A 8 11.71 -11.22 18.92
C LYS A 8 10.81 -10.77 17.77
N VAL A 9 10.46 -9.47 17.73
CA VAL A 9 9.71 -8.85 16.63
C VAL A 9 10.49 -8.95 15.31
N LEU A 10 11.80 -8.66 15.32
CA LEU A 10 12.65 -8.76 14.12
C LEU A 10 12.81 -10.18 13.56
N LYS A 11 12.45 -11.21 14.30
CA LYS A 11 12.50 -12.61 13.84
C LYS A 11 11.23 -13.07 13.14
N THR A 12 10.13 -12.30 13.19
CA THR A 12 8.87 -12.67 12.52
C THR A 12 8.77 -12.05 11.13
N GLN A 13 8.01 -12.69 10.23
CA GLN A 13 7.85 -12.19 8.86
C GLN A 13 7.18 -10.80 8.84
N GLU A 14 6.17 -10.57 9.69
CA GLU A 14 5.52 -9.27 9.83
C GLU A 14 6.44 -8.18 10.43
N GLY A 15 7.41 -8.56 11.28
CA GLY A 15 8.42 -7.63 11.79
C GLY A 15 9.43 -7.22 10.74
N LEU A 16 9.78 -8.12 9.81
CA LEU A 16 10.57 -7.77 8.63
C LEU A 16 9.81 -6.83 7.69
N VAL A 17 8.49 -7.06 7.49
CA VAL A 17 7.64 -6.16 6.70
C VAL A 17 7.53 -4.78 7.36
N LEU A 18 7.46 -4.73 8.71
CA LEU A 18 7.46 -3.46 9.43
C LEU A 18 8.81 -2.72 9.29
N LEU A 19 9.92 -3.46 9.39
CA LEU A 19 11.25 -2.90 9.20
C LEU A 19 11.42 -2.33 7.78
N LEU A 20 10.91 -3.04 6.76
CA LEU A 20 10.88 -2.55 5.38
C LEU A 20 10.11 -1.22 5.30
N SER A 21 8.93 -1.14 5.90
CA SER A 21 8.13 0.09 5.93
C SER A 21 8.88 1.26 6.58
N ILE A 22 9.49 1.02 7.75
CA ILE A 22 10.27 2.03 8.47
C ILE A 22 11.47 2.47 7.63
N SER A 23 12.18 1.53 7.00
CA SER A 23 13.31 1.83 6.12
C SER A 23 12.89 2.68 4.93
N MET A 24 11.79 2.33 4.25
CA MET A 24 11.26 3.11 3.12
C MET A 24 10.82 4.51 3.55
N THR A 25 10.19 4.63 4.72
CA THR A 25 9.78 5.91 5.30
C THR A 25 10.99 6.79 5.61
N MET A 26 12.03 6.23 6.23
CA MET A 26 13.26 6.95 6.52
C MET A 26 13.98 7.41 5.24
N CYS A 27 14.02 6.55 4.21
CA CYS A 27 14.56 6.92 2.90
C CYS A 27 13.76 8.07 2.26
N LEU A 28 12.43 8.03 2.32
CA LEU A 28 11.58 9.11 1.80
C LEU A 28 11.80 10.42 2.56
N ILE A 29 11.87 10.39 3.89
CA ILE A 29 12.14 11.57 4.71
C ILE A 29 13.52 12.14 4.38
N ALA A 30 14.55 11.29 4.30
CA ALA A 30 15.90 11.73 3.94
C ALA A 30 15.95 12.35 2.55
N PHE A 31 15.23 11.77 1.58
CA PHE A 31 15.08 12.30 0.23
C PHE A 31 14.38 13.68 0.24
N ILE A 32 13.28 13.84 0.97
CA ILE A 32 12.57 15.12 1.07
C ILE A 32 13.46 16.18 1.72
N VAL A 33 14.12 15.84 2.84
CA VAL A 33 15.00 16.77 3.57
C VAL A 33 16.20 17.18 2.71
N SER A 34 16.83 16.26 1.99
CA SER A 34 17.93 16.61 1.10
C SER A 34 17.47 17.51 -0.06
N TYR A 35 16.31 17.22 -0.65
CA TYR A 35 15.75 18.03 -1.72
C TYR A 35 15.29 19.42 -1.26
N TYR A 36 14.90 19.61 0.01
CA TYR A 36 14.61 20.95 0.53
C TYR A 36 15.78 21.93 0.40
N TYR A 37 17.03 21.43 0.41
CA TYR A 37 18.23 22.26 0.20
C TYR A 37 18.50 22.55 -1.29
N LEU A 38 17.96 21.75 -2.21
CA LEU A 38 18.19 21.88 -3.64
C LEU A 38 17.03 22.62 -4.34
N ASP A 39 15.81 22.17 -4.08
CA ASP A 39 14.56 22.69 -4.63
C ASP A 39 13.42 22.48 -3.62
N SER A 40 13.15 23.54 -2.85
CA SER A 40 12.08 23.54 -1.86
C SER A 40 10.68 23.47 -2.48
N ILE A 41 10.51 23.91 -3.73
CA ILE A 41 9.22 23.85 -4.44
C ILE A 41 8.92 22.39 -4.79
N PHE A 42 9.90 21.66 -5.34
CA PHE A 42 9.75 20.24 -5.62
C PHE A 42 9.51 19.42 -4.34
N ALA A 43 10.28 19.68 -3.27
CA ALA A 43 10.09 19.00 -1.99
C ALA A 43 8.66 19.19 -1.43
N ASN A 44 8.10 20.40 -1.53
CA ASN A 44 6.71 20.68 -1.13
C ASN A 44 5.69 19.87 -1.96
N LYS A 45 5.91 19.71 -3.27
CA LYS A 45 5.05 18.88 -4.13
C LYS A 45 5.09 17.41 -3.71
N VAL A 46 6.29 16.88 -3.43
CA VAL A 46 6.47 15.50 -2.94
C VAL A 46 5.70 15.27 -1.64
N VAL A 47 5.84 16.18 -0.67
CA VAL A 47 5.09 16.15 0.58
C VAL A 47 3.59 16.16 0.31
N GLY A 48 3.10 17.08 -0.52
CA GLY A 48 1.68 17.19 -0.87
C GLY A 48 1.12 15.89 -1.48
N ILE A 49 1.86 15.26 -2.40
CA ILE A 49 1.46 13.99 -3.03
C ILE A 49 1.41 12.87 -1.99
N PHE A 50 2.42 12.74 -1.13
CA PHE A 50 2.46 11.71 -0.10
C PHE A 50 1.28 11.83 0.89
N PHE A 51 1.03 13.04 1.39
CA PHE A 51 -0.10 13.30 2.30
C PHE A 51 -1.44 13.06 1.60
N THR A 52 -1.60 13.52 0.35
CA THR A 52 -2.83 13.28 -0.41
C THR A 52 -3.06 11.79 -0.64
N ASN A 53 -2.00 11.04 -0.94
CA ASN A 53 -2.08 9.58 -1.13
C ASN A 53 -2.59 8.88 0.14
N ILE A 54 -2.05 9.25 1.30
CA ILE A 54 -2.42 8.65 2.60
C ILE A 54 -3.86 9.02 3.02
N PHE A 55 -4.23 10.30 2.93
CA PHE A 55 -5.46 10.79 3.55
C PHE A 55 -6.65 10.87 2.59
N VAL A 56 -6.39 11.05 1.29
CA VAL A 56 -7.43 11.25 0.26
C VAL A 56 -7.45 10.08 -0.74
N GLY A 57 -6.31 9.43 -0.95
CA GLY A 57 -6.18 8.24 -1.78
C GLY A 57 -5.41 8.47 -3.08
N ARG A 58 -5.22 7.37 -3.82
CA ARG A 58 -4.36 7.32 -5.02
C ARG A 58 -4.75 8.26 -6.16
N VAL A 59 -6.04 8.33 -6.50
CA VAL A 59 -6.48 9.06 -7.69
C VAL A 59 -6.28 10.56 -7.48
N PRO A 60 -6.72 11.16 -6.36
CA PRO A 60 -6.39 12.55 -6.04
C PRO A 60 -4.90 12.84 -5.96
N ALA A 61 -4.08 11.90 -5.47
CA ALA A 61 -2.64 12.09 -5.38
C ALA A 61 -1.94 12.06 -6.75
N LEU A 62 -2.40 11.20 -7.67
CA LEU A 62 -1.95 11.22 -9.06
C LEU A 62 -2.37 12.53 -9.75
N SER A 63 -3.64 12.93 -9.62
CA SER A 63 -4.16 14.19 -10.17
C SER A 63 -3.39 15.40 -9.64
N LEU A 64 -3.10 15.46 -8.34
CA LEU A 64 -2.33 16.54 -7.73
C LEU A 64 -0.90 16.60 -8.29
N GLY A 65 -0.25 15.44 -8.48
CA GLY A 65 1.09 15.39 -9.06
C GLY A 65 1.14 15.95 -10.48
N TYR A 66 0.18 15.56 -11.32
CA TYR A 66 0.08 16.06 -12.69
C TYR A 66 -0.32 17.54 -12.73
N ALA A 67 -1.29 17.97 -11.92
CA ALA A 67 -1.66 19.38 -11.80
C ALA A 67 -0.51 20.27 -11.29
N ALA A 68 0.40 19.70 -10.50
CA ALA A 68 1.62 20.37 -10.05
C ALA A 68 2.73 20.41 -11.12
N GLY A 69 2.49 19.91 -12.34
CA GLY A 69 3.42 19.93 -13.46
C GLY A 69 4.60 18.97 -13.32
N LEU A 70 4.46 17.90 -12.54
CA LEU A 70 5.49 16.87 -12.43
C LEU A 70 5.42 15.90 -13.63
N SER A 71 6.56 15.34 -13.99
CA SER A 71 6.66 14.31 -15.03
C SER A 71 6.00 12.99 -14.61
N HIS A 72 5.64 12.16 -15.59
CA HIS A 72 5.08 10.81 -15.33
C HIS A 72 5.94 9.99 -14.38
N LEU A 73 7.26 10.00 -14.59
CA LEU A 73 8.18 9.21 -13.79
C LEU A 73 8.15 9.67 -12.32
N GLU A 74 8.07 10.97 -12.07
CA GLU A 74 7.96 11.52 -10.72
C GLU A 74 6.61 11.17 -10.09
N VAL A 75 5.50 11.47 -10.76
CA VAL A 75 4.13 11.25 -10.23
C VAL A 75 3.90 9.78 -9.91
N ILE A 76 4.22 8.88 -10.84
CA ILE A 76 4.00 7.45 -10.68
C ILE A 76 4.93 6.87 -9.61
N SER A 77 6.22 7.20 -9.63
CA SER A 77 7.18 6.67 -8.64
C SER A 77 6.84 7.10 -7.22
N LEU A 78 6.50 8.38 -7.02
CA LEU A 78 6.13 8.92 -5.71
C LEU A 78 4.85 8.27 -5.16
N ASN A 79 3.86 8.02 -6.01
CA ASN A 79 2.63 7.33 -5.60
C ASN A 79 2.85 5.85 -5.30
N ILE A 80 3.69 5.15 -6.07
CA ILE A 80 4.08 3.76 -5.79
C ILE A 80 4.77 3.66 -4.42
N ILE A 81 5.73 4.55 -4.15
CA ILE A 81 6.47 4.55 -2.88
C ILE A 81 5.52 4.84 -1.70
N SER A 82 4.63 5.83 -1.84
CA SER A 82 3.61 6.16 -0.83
C SER A 82 2.75 4.94 -0.47
N GLU A 83 2.24 4.24 -1.49
CA GLU A 83 1.37 3.08 -1.31
C GLU A 83 2.12 1.88 -0.72
N MET A 84 3.35 1.63 -1.15
CA MET A 84 4.18 0.56 -0.57
C MET A 84 4.48 0.81 0.91
N ILE A 85 4.80 2.06 1.29
CA ILE A 85 4.99 2.45 2.68
C ILE A 85 3.71 2.18 3.48
N LEU A 86 2.57 2.69 2.99
CA LEU A 86 1.29 2.62 3.69
C LEU A 86 0.81 1.17 3.85
N VAL A 87 0.91 0.35 2.80
CA VAL A 87 0.53 -1.07 2.84
C VAL A 87 1.40 -1.83 3.82
N THR A 88 2.73 -1.70 3.72
CA THR A 88 3.62 -2.46 4.60
C THR A 88 3.45 -2.05 6.06
N LEU A 89 3.24 -0.76 6.33
CA LEU A 89 2.96 -0.26 7.67
C LEU A 89 1.67 -0.84 8.24
N LEU A 90 0.54 -0.63 7.55
CA LEU A 90 -0.77 -1.03 8.03
C LEU A 90 -0.94 -2.55 8.06
N TYR A 91 -0.35 -3.25 7.10
CA TYR A 91 -0.31 -4.71 7.10
C TYR A 91 0.38 -5.25 8.35
N SER A 92 1.58 -4.76 8.67
CA SER A 92 2.32 -5.24 9.83
C SER A 92 1.61 -4.88 11.13
N LEU A 93 1.06 -3.67 11.25
CA LEU A 93 0.26 -3.29 12.41
C LEU A 93 -0.98 -4.17 12.58
N PHE A 94 -1.67 -4.49 11.48
CA PHE A 94 -2.81 -5.41 11.49
C PHE A 94 -2.38 -6.81 11.95
N VAL A 95 -1.30 -7.37 11.41
CA VAL A 95 -0.84 -8.71 11.78
C VAL A 95 -0.36 -8.75 13.24
N PHE A 96 0.32 -7.71 13.74
CA PHE A 96 0.67 -7.61 15.15
C PHE A 96 -0.55 -7.52 16.04
N SER A 97 -1.56 -6.73 15.65
CA SER A 97 -2.84 -6.65 16.36
C SER A 97 -3.56 -8.01 16.37
N TYR A 98 -3.58 -8.70 15.24
CA TYR A 98 -4.15 -10.04 15.08
C TYR A 98 -3.46 -11.09 15.98
N LYS A 99 -2.12 -11.10 15.99
CA LYS A 99 -1.33 -12.05 16.81
C LYS A 99 -1.21 -11.65 18.27
N GLY A 100 -1.43 -10.38 18.58
CA GLY A 100 -0.87 -9.70 19.75
C GLY A 100 -1.90 -9.11 20.70
N ILE A 101 -3.03 -9.76 20.94
CA ILE A 101 -3.92 -9.47 22.10
C ILE A 101 -4.90 -8.31 21.83
N LEU A 102 -5.87 -8.51 20.94
CA LEU A 102 -7.19 -7.90 21.11
C LEU A 102 -8.16 -9.00 21.54
N LYS A 103 -8.34 -9.17 22.85
CA LYS A 103 -9.40 -10.00 23.43
C LYS A 103 -10.75 -9.28 23.33
N ILE A 104 -11.17 -9.01 22.10
CA ILE A 104 -12.48 -8.44 21.80
C ILE A 104 -13.32 -9.59 21.26
N LYS A 105 -14.34 -9.99 22.01
CA LYS A 105 -15.20 -11.15 21.69
C LYS A 105 -15.79 -11.09 20.27
N SER A 106 -16.16 -9.90 19.81
CA SER A 106 -16.65 -9.67 18.42
C SER A 106 -15.60 -10.00 17.35
N LEU A 107 -14.31 -9.76 17.66
CA LEU A 107 -13.20 -10.03 16.76
C LEU A 107 -12.88 -11.54 16.72
N GLU A 108 -12.98 -12.24 17.84
CA GLU A 108 -12.84 -13.70 17.91
C GLU A 108 -13.92 -14.41 17.07
N ASP A 109 -15.18 -14.00 17.19
CA ASP A 109 -16.28 -14.57 16.39
C ASP A 109 -16.10 -14.30 14.89
N PHE A 110 -15.60 -13.11 14.54
CA PHE A 110 -15.24 -12.76 13.16
C PHE A 110 -14.12 -13.66 12.63
N PHE A 111 -13.05 -13.86 13.41
CA PHE A 111 -11.93 -14.70 13.00
C PHE A 111 -12.31 -16.16 12.88
N LYS A 112 -13.14 -16.70 13.78
CA LYS A 112 -13.67 -18.06 13.67
C LYS A 112 -14.46 -18.26 12.38
N LYS A 113 -15.32 -17.30 12.01
CA LYS A 113 -16.05 -17.33 10.72
C LYS A 113 -15.12 -17.29 9.52
N ILE A 114 -14.00 -16.55 9.60
CA ILE A 114 -12.99 -16.54 8.55
C ILE A 114 -12.32 -17.90 8.42
N GLU A 115 -11.96 -18.52 9.54
CA GLU A 115 -11.31 -19.83 9.55
C GLU A 115 -12.23 -20.93 8.99
N GLU A 116 -13.51 -20.92 9.36
CA GLU A 116 -14.54 -21.80 8.79
C GLU A 116 -14.70 -21.58 7.27
N LYS A 117 -14.73 -20.32 6.80
CA LYS A 117 -14.81 -20.01 5.36
C LYS A 117 -13.55 -20.43 4.60
N LYS A 118 -12.38 -20.29 5.22
CA LYS A 118 -11.07 -20.66 4.66
C LYS A 118 -10.99 -22.17 4.44
N GLU A 119 -11.39 -22.98 5.42
CA GLU A 119 -11.43 -24.44 5.26
C GLU A 119 -12.44 -24.85 4.18
N LYS A 120 -13.62 -24.25 4.17
CA LYS A 120 -14.66 -24.55 3.18
C LYS A 120 -14.25 -24.26 1.73
N HIS A 121 -13.41 -23.25 1.49
CA HIS A 121 -13.00 -22.82 0.14
C HIS A 121 -11.49 -22.98 -0.11
N ARG A 122 -10.84 -23.88 0.62
CA ARG A 122 -9.39 -24.06 0.62
C ARG A 122 -8.80 -24.28 -0.77
N GLU A 123 -9.43 -25.13 -1.58
CA GLU A 123 -8.98 -25.41 -2.96
C GLU A 123 -9.06 -24.18 -3.87
N SER A 124 -10.16 -23.42 -3.79
CA SER A 124 -10.34 -22.21 -4.59
C SER A 124 -9.33 -21.13 -4.21
N PHE A 125 -9.11 -20.91 -2.90
CA PHE A 125 -8.09 -19.96 -2.44
C PHE A 125 -6.67 -20.39 -2.78
N HIS A 126 -6.38 -21.69 -2.74
CA HIS A 126 -5.07 -22.20 -3.14
C HIS A 126 -4.82 -21.98 -4.64
N LYS A 127 -5.83 -22.18 -5.48
CA LYS A 127 -5.73 -22.06 -6.95
C LYS A 127 -5.76 -20.62 -7.44
N TYR A 128 -6.67 -19.80 -6.91
CA TYR A 128 -6.97 -18.45 -7.42
C TYR A 128 -6.59 -17.31 -6.49
N GLY A 129 -6.19 -17.57 -5.24
CA GLY A 129 -5.97 -16.53 -4.23
C GLY A 129 -4.97 -15.44 -4.66
N ARG A 130 -3.86 -15.83 -5.30
CA ARG A 130 -2.86 -14.88 -5.83
C ARG A 130 -3.42 -14.01 -6.96
N PHE A 131 -4.10 -14.64 -7.92
CA PHE A 131 -4.66 -13.93 -9.08
C PHE A 131 -5.82 -13.01 -8.66
N GLY A 132 -6.71 -13.50 -7.80
CA GLY A 132 -7.81 -12.71 -7.24
C GLY A 132 -7.30 -11.52 -6.42
N LEU A 133 -6.27 -11.73 -5.59
CA LEU A 133 -5.61 -10.64 -4.86
C LEU A 133 -5.01 -9.60 -5.79
N PHE A 134 -4.31 -10.04 -6.84
CA PHE A 134 -3.74 -9.13 -7.83
C PHE A 134 -4.83 -8.27 -8.49
N ILE A 135 -5.89 -8.89 -9.04
CA ILE A 135 -6.98 -8.17 -9.70
C ILE A 135 -7.69 -7.22 -8.74
N PHE A 136 -7.92 -7.64 -7.50
CA PHE A 136 -8.54 -6.81 -6.47
C PHE A 136 -7.75 -5.52 -6.22
N VAL A 137 -6.42 -5.62 -6.15
CA VAL A 137 -5.53 -4.47 -5.89
C VAL A 137 -5.29 -3.63 -7.14
N PHE A 138 -5.26 -4.28 -8.30
CA PHE A 138 -4.99 -3.68 -9.60
C PHE A 138 -6.06 -2.65 -9.99
N ILE A 139 -7.30 -2.89 -9.62
CA ILE A 139 -8.41 -2.01 -10.02
C ILE A 139 -8.54 -0.85 -9.01
N PRO A 140 -8.48 0.41 -9.45
CA PRO A 140 -8.35 1.58 -8.57
C PRO A 140 -9.68 2.04 -7.97
N PHE A 141 -10.72 1.21 -7.93
CA PHE A 141 -12.07 1.60 -7.47
C PHE A 141 -12.17 1.88 -5.96
N TRP A 142 -11.15 1.54 -5.15
CA TRP A 142 -11.19 1.66 -3.70
C TRP A 142 -10.00 2.45 -3.16
N MET A 143 -10.28 3.48 -2.35
CA MET A 143 -9.33 4.39 -1.70
C MET A 143 -8.15 3.69 -1.02
N THR A 144 -8.30 2.42 -0.60
CA THR A 144 -7.30 1.64 0.14
C THR A 144 -7.17 0.17 -0.34
N GLY A 145 -7.49 -0.09 -1.63
CA GLY A 145 -7.49 -1.44 -2.24
C GLY A 145 -6.29 -2.35 -1.87
N PRO A 146 -5.04 -1.88 -1.93
CA PRO A 146 -3.86 -2.64 -1.52
C PRO A 146 -3.82 -3.00 -0.04
N ILE A 147 -4.25 -2.09 0.85
CA ILE A 147 -4.28 -2.34 2.30
C ILE A 147 -5.29 -3.45 2.59
N VAL A 148 -6.53 -3.26 2.14
CA VAL A 148 -7.60 -4.24 2.32
C VAL A 148 -7.24 -5.56 1.66
N GLY A 149 -6.69 -5.53 0.45
CA GLY A 149 -6.23 -6.71 -0.26
C GLY A 149 -5.15 -7.45 0.52
N SER A 150 -4.17 -6.74 1.08
CA SER A 150 -3.12 -7.36 1.89
C SER A 150 -3.68 -8.05 3.14
N ILE A 151 -4.67 -7.45 3.79
CA ILE A 151 -5.37 -8.02 4.94
C ILE A 151 -6.16 -9.25 4.51
N ILE A 152 -6.92 -9.19 3.42
CA ILE A 152 -7.66 -10.35 2.87
C ILE A 152 -6.69 -11.50 2.57
N GLY A 153 -5.58 -11.22 1.88
CA GLY A 153 -4.56 -12.22 1.56
C GLY A 153 -4.01 -12.90 2.81
N PHE A 154 -3.76 -12.15 3.87
CA PHE A 154 -3.36 -12.71 5.16
C PHE A 154 -4.47 -13.56 5.80
N LEU A 155 -5.71 -13.07 5.84
CA LEU A 155 -6.84 -13.75 6.47
C LEU A 155 -7.21 -15.08 5.79
N ILE A 156 -7.08 -15.16 4.46
CA ILE A 156 -7.27 -16.45 3.74
C ILE A 156 -6.07 -17.41 3.92
N GLY A 157 -5.03 -17.00 4.65
CA GLY A 157 -3.89 -17.82 5.00
C GLY A 157 -2.77 -17.86 3.97
N MET A 158 -2.66 -16.86 3.09
CA MET A 158 -1.49 -16.73 2.21
C MET A 158 -0.24 -16.41 3.05
N LYS A 159 0.92 -16.89 2.58
CA LYS A 159 2.21 -16.57 3.19
C LYS A 159 2.44 -15.05 3.13
N HIS A 160 3.00 -14.46 4.20
CA HIS A 160 3.23 -13.01 4.30
C HIS A 160 3.96 -12.43 3.09
N LEU A 161 5.05 -13.08 2.67
CA LEU A 161 5.82 -12.66 1.48
C LEU A 161 5.01 -12.75 0.19
N THR A 162 4.15 -13.76 0.04
CA THR A 162 3.29 -13.89 -1.15
C THR A 162 2.27 -12.77 -1.21
N VAL A 163 1.69 -12.38 -0.08
CA VAL A 163 0.77 -11.24 0.01
C VAL A 163 1.48 -9.96 -0.40
N ILE A 164 2.57 -9.61 0.28
CA ILE A 164 3.30 -8.36 0.02
C ILE A 164 3.79 -8.29 -1.42
N PHE A 165 4.38 -9.37 -1.94
CA PHE A 165 4.87 -9.40 -3.32
C PHE A 165 3.75 -9.23 -4.35
N THR A 166 2.63 -9.94 -4.18
CA THR A 166 1.48 -9.82 -5.09
C THR A 166 0.90 -8.40 -5.07
N VAL A 167 0.77 -7.82 -3.88
CA VAL A 167 0.26 -6.45 -3.70
C VAL A 167 1.22 -5.42 -4.31
N PHE A 168 2.53 -5.59 -4.15
CA PHE A 168 3.53 -4.69 -4.73
C PHE A 168 3.49 -4.69 -6.26
N ILE A 169 3.44 -5.87 -6.88
CA ILE A 169 3.30 -5.97 -8.34
C ILE A 169 2.00 -5.31 -8.78
N ALA A 170 0.89 -5.56 -8.09
CA ALA A 170 -0.39 -4.95 -8.42
C ALA A 170 -0.36 -3.41 -8.29
N ILE A 171 0.30 -2.86 -7.25
CA ILE A 171 0.50 -1.41 -7.09
C ILE A 171 1.29 -0.84 -8.27
N ILE A 172 2.43 -1.44 -8.63
CA ILE A 172 3.28 -0.96 -9.73
C ILE A 172 2.48 -0.96 -11.04
N VAL A 173 1.83 -2.08 -11.37
CA VAL A 173 1.08 -2.22 -12.61
C VAL A 173 -0.13 -1.27 -12.62
N SER A 174 -0.86 -1.17 -11.51
CA SER A 174 -1.99 -0.25 -11.36
C SER A 174 -1.55 1.20 -11.55
N MET A 175 -0.56 1.68 -10.80
CA MET A 175 -0.14 3.08 -10.84
C MET A 175 0.43 3.46 -12.20
N THR A 176 1.13 2.53 -12.85
CA THR A 176 1.66 2.77 -14.19
C THR A 176 0.52 2.89 -15.21
N LEU A 177 -0.36 1.89 -15.29
CA LEU A 177 -1.43 1.89 -16.30
C LEU A 177 -2.45 3.00 -16.08
N TRP A 178 -2.96 3.13 -14.84
CA TRP A 178 -3.98 4.14 -14.53
C TRP A 178 -3.40 5.54 -14.45
N GLY A 179 -2.13 5.69 -14.04
CA GLY A 179 -1.45 6.99 -14.05
C GLY A 179 -1.24 7.52 -15.46
N LEU A 180 -0.86 6.68 -16.42
CA LEU A 180 -0.76 7.08 -17.82
C LEU A 180 -2.14 7.39 -18.42
N PHE A 181 -3.13 6.55 -18.13
CA PHE A 181 -4.51 6.76 -18.61
C PHE A 181 -5.14 8.06 -18.08
N LEU A 182 -4.89 8.41 -16.81
CA LEU A 182 -5.42 9.63 -16.21
C LEU A 182 -4.85 10.89 -16.88
N GLN A 183 -3.57 10.88 -17.28
CA GLN A 183 -2.97 12.02 -17.97
C GLN A 183 -3.61 12.23 -19.33
N GLU A 184 -3.81 11.17 -20.12
CA GLU A 184 -4.51 11.27 -21.42
C GLU A 184 -5.90 11.88 -21.26
N ILE A 185 -6.62 11.55 -20.19
CA ILE A 185 -7.90 12.19 -19.87
C ILE A 185 -7.72 13.68 -19.56
N ILE A 186 -6.72 14.04 -18.76
CA ILE A 186 -6.45 15.45 -18.39
C ILE A 186 -6.08 16.26 -19.64
N ASP A 187 -5.20 15.76 -20.48
CA ASP A 187 -4.77 16.42 -21.72
C ASP A 187 -5.94 16.56 -22.71
N PHE A 188 -6.77 15.52 -22.82
CA PHE A 188 -8.01 15.57 -23.58
C PHE A 188 -8.92 16.68 -23.06
N LEU A 189 -9.16 16.77 -21.75
CA LEU A 189 -10.03 17.78 -21.14
C LEU A 189 -9.51 19.21 -21.34
N ILE A 190 -8.21 19.44 -21.13
CA ILE A 190 -7.59 20.76 -21.35
C ILE A 190 -7.72 21.18 -22.82
N GLY A 191 -7.70 20.22 -23.76
CA GLY A 191 -7.92 20.47 -25.18
C GLY A 191 -9.34 20.95 -25.54
N PHE A 192 -10.34 20.79 -24.68
CA PHE A 192 -11.70 21.33 -24.89
C PHE A 192 -11.91 22.71 -24.28
N ASP A 193 -11.03 23.16 -23.38
CA ASP A 193 -11.10 24.48 -22.75
C ASP A 193 -10.44 25.59 -23.62
N VAL A 194 -10.21 25.32 -24.92
CA VAL A 194 -9.77 26.25 -25.97
C VAL A 194 -10.88 26.41 -27.01
#